data_AF-K0HRT9-F1
#
_entry.id   AF-K0HRT9-F1
#
_cell.length_a   1.000
_cell.length_b   1.000
_cell.length_c   1.000
_cell.angle_alpha   90.00
_cell.angle_beta   90.00
_cell.angle_gamma   90.00
#
_symmetry.space_group_name_H-M   'P 1'
#
loop_
_entity.id
_entity.type
_entity.pdbx_description
1 polymer ?
#
loop_
_entity_poly.entity_id
_entity_poly.type
_entity_poly.pdbx_seq_one_letter_code
_entity_poly.pdbx_strand_id
1 'polypeptide(L)'
;MPEDVRVAIERAAFVNGRTVTAEINLRLKSTLQAETTQAPSERKGNAYALPNAPTVLHTANDNGPTSDLTGTDKAMLDVFRAMPPEKQLALLSLFR
;
A
#
# COMPACT_ATOMS: atom_id res chain seq x y z
N MET A 1 -1.57 6.88 -22.66
CA MET A 1 -0.36 6.07 -22.41
C MET A 1 0.45 6.04 -23.69
N PRO A 2 1.78 6.16 -23.66
CA PRO A 2 2.62 5.99 -24.83
C PRO A 2 2.36 4.64 -25.51
N GLU A 3 2.37 4.61 -26.85
CA GLU A 3 1.91 3.44 -27.62
C GLU A 3 2.88 2.26 -27.53
N ASP A 4 4.17 2.55 -27.42
CA ASP A 4 5.24 1.60 -27.12
C ASP A 4 5.02 0.87 -25.79
N VAL A 5 4.64 1.60 -24.73
CA VAL A 5 4.34 1.03 -23.41
C VAL A 5 3.11 0.14 -23.48
N ARG A 6 2.11 0.51 -24.28
CA ARG A 6 0.88 -0.27 -24.47
C ARG A 6 1.17 -1.62 -25.10
N VAL A 7 1.88 -1.62 -26.21
CA VAL A 7 2.25 -2.85 -26.94
C VAL A 7 3.08 -3.78 -26.04
N ALA A 8 3.98 -3.23 -25.23
CA ALA A 8 4.78 -4.01 -24.29
C ALA A 8 3.93 -4.68 -23.20
N ILE A 9 2.93 -3.98 -22.65
CA ILE A 9 2.01 -4.54 -21.64
C ILE A 9 1.10 -5.59 -22.27
N GLU A 10 0.54 -5.34 -23.45
CA GLU A 10 -0.31 -6.30 -24.16
C GLU A 10 0.43 -7.61 -24.46
N ARG A 11 1.68 -7.52 -24.93
CA ARG A 11 2.53 -8.69 -25.14
C ARG A 11 2.79 -9.46 -23.86
N ALA A 12 3.14 -8.78 -22.78
CA ALA A 12 3.40 -9.43 -21.50
C ALA A 12 2.13 -10.07 -20.92
N ALA A 13 0.97 -9.42 -21.05
CA ALA A 13 -0.31 -9.96 -20.62
C ALA A 13 -0.63 -11.25 -21.41
N PHE A 14 -0.45 -11.24 -22.72
CA PHE A 14 -0.64 -12.42 -23.58
C PHE A 14 0.28 -13.58 -23.19
N VAL A 15 1.58 -13.33 -23.04
CA VAL A 15 2.57 -14.37 -22.67
C VAL A 15 2.26 -14.97 -21.30
N ASN A 16 1.80 -14.15 -20.34
CA ASN A 16 1.48 -14.60 -18.99
C ASN A 16 0.06 -15.17 -18.85
N GLY A 17 -0.72 -15.22 -19.93
CA GLY A 17 -2.13 -15.67 -19.90
C GLY A 17 -3.04 -14.79 -19.02
N ARG A 18 -2.74 -13.50 -18.92
CA ARG A 18 -3.46 -12.52 -18.10
C ARG A 18 -4.18 -11.50 -18.97
N THR A 19 -5.19 -10.84 -18.38
CA THR A 19 -5.76 -9.64 -19.00
C THR A 19 -4.77 -8.48 -18.85
N VAL A 20 -4.80 -7.54 -19.81
CA VAL A 20 -3.98 -6.32 -19.80
C VAL A 20 -4.15 -5.57 -18.46
N THR A 21 -5.38 -5.47 -17.96
CA THR A 21 -5.69 -4.85 -16.67
C THR A 21 -5.05 -5.56 -15.48
N ALA A 22 -5.05 -6.90 -15.48
CA ALA A 22 -4.41 -7.67 -14.41
C ALA A 22 -2.89 -7.50 -14.41
N GLU A 23 -2.27 -7.44 -15.59
CA GLU A 23 -0.84 -7.20 -15.75
C GLU A 23 -0.45 -5.79 -15.27
N ILE A 24 -1.24 -4.76 -15.60
CA ILE A 24 -1.04 -3.39 -15.11
C ILE A 24 -1.13 -3.35 -13.58
N ASN A 25 -2.17 -3.93 -13.01
CA ASN A 25 -2.37 -3.95 -11.55
C ASN A 25 -1.25 -4.69 -10.82
N LEU A 26 -0.73 -5.78 -11.40
CA LEU A 26 0.39 -6.50 -10.83
C LEU A 26 1.66 -5.64 -10.82
N ARG A 27 1.99 -5.00 -11.95
CA ARG A 27 3.17 -4.12 -12.05
C ARG A 27 3.09 -2.97 -11.07
N LEU A 28 1.93 -2.30 -10.99
CA LEU A 28 1.71 -1.21 -10.04
C LEU A 28 1.92 -1.68 -8.59
N LYS A 29 1.36 -2.84 -8.22
CA LYS A 29 1.56 -3.42 -6.89
C LYS A 29 3.03 -3.75 -6.62
N SER A 30 3.74 -4.30 -7.60
CA SER A 30 5.16 -4.65 -7.45
C SER A 30 6.05 -3.41 -7.27
N THR A 31 5.76 -2.31 -7.99
CA THR A 31 6.50 -1.06 -7.83
C THR A 31 6.24 -0.43 -6.47
N LEU A 32 4.98 -0.43 -6.01
CA LEU A 32 4.62 0.11 -4.70
C LEU A 32 5.29 -0.66 -3.56
N GLN A 33 5.39 -1.98 -3.68
CA GLN A 33 6.09 -2.82 -2.70
C GLN A 33 7.61 -2.64 -2.74
N ALA A 34 8.19 -2.52 -3.93
CA ALA A 34 9.63 -2.24 -4.10
C ALA A 34 10.04 -0.90 -3.47
N GLU A 35 9.19 0.12 -3.55
CA GLU A 35 9.41 1.43 -2.92
C GLU A 35 9.37 1.34 -1.38
N THR A 36 8.54 0.47 -0.81
CA THR A 36 8.51 0.23 0.65
C THR A 36 9.66 -0.63 1.19
N THR A 37 10.38 -1.37 0.33
CA THR A 37 11.54 -2.20 0.73
C THR A 37 12.88 -1.49 0.48
N GLN A 38 12.89 -0.33 -0.18
CA GLN A 38 14.09 0.48 -0.37
C GLN A 38 14.17 1.64 0.62
N ALA A 39 14.64 1.34 1.83
CA ALA A 39 15.39 2.28 2.66
C ALA A 39 16.89 1.90 2.60
N PRO A 40 17.83 2.84 2.73
CA PRO A 40 18.65 3.39 1.65
C PRO A 40 20.07 2.82 1.64
N SER A 41 20.61 2.53 0.45
CA SER A 41 22.05 2.31 0.30
C SER A 41 22.67 3.28 -0.70
N GLU A 42 23.57 4.10 -0.13
CA GLU A 42 24.72 4.75 -0.77
C GLU A 42 24.46 5.91 -1.73
N ARG A 43 23.98 7.03 -1.19
CA ARG A 43 24.42 8.34 -1.70
C ARG A 43 25.77 8.70 -1.06
N LYS A 44 26.86 8.44 -1.78
CA LYS A 44 28.11 9.18 -1.58
C LYS A 44 27.86 10.65 -1.93
N GLY A 45 28.14 11.55 -1.00
CA GLY A 45 28.42 12.95 -1.31
C GLY A 45 27.45 13.97 -0.69
N ASN A 46 27.99 14.65 0.32
CA ASN A 46 27.70 16.01 0.76
C ASN A 46 26.64 16.18 1.85
N ALA A 47 27.17 16.15 3.07
CA ALA A 47 26.63 16.78 4.26
C ALA A 47 26.36 18.28 4.02
N TYR A 48 25.09 18.67 4.04
CA TYR A 48 24.65 19.91 4.66
C TYR A 48 23.29 19.64 5.32
N ALA A 49 23.30 19.72 6.65
CA ALA A 49 22.12 19.62 7.49
C ALA A 49 21.15 20.78 7.22
N LEU A 50 19.84 20.51 7.32
CA LEU A 50 18.91 21.37 8.05
C LEU A 50 17.72 20.54 8.57
N PRO A 51 17.23 20.78 9.81
CA PRO A 51 16.23 19.94 10.47
C PRO A 51 14.86 20.63 10.47
N ASN A 52 13.84 20.03 9.84
CA ASN A 52 12.45 20.20 10.27
C ASN A 52 11.50 19.24 9.56
N ALA A 53 11.25 18.09 10.16
CA ALA A 53 10.01 17.34 9.96
C ALA A 53 9.74 16.57 11.26
N PRO A 54 8.50 16.64 11.80
CA PRO A 54 8.22 16.17 13.14
C PRO A 54 8.45 14.66 13.25
N THR A 55 9.35 14.29 14.16
CA THR A 55 9.46 12.96 14.73
C THR A 55 8.09 12.60 15.31
N VAL A 56 7.32 11.76 14.62
CA VAL A 56 6.22 11.04 15.26
C VAL A 56 6.89 10.06 16.21
N LEU A 57 6.97 10.52 17.45
CA LEU A 57 7.38 9.81 18.64
C LEU A 57 6.53 8.53 18.72
N HIS A 58 7.06 7.39 18.25
CA HIS A 58 6.54 6.08 18.65
C HIS A 58 6.97 5.85 20.09
N THR A 59 6.31 6.52 21.03
CA THR A 59 6.34 6.16 22.44
C THR A 59 5.68 4.80 22.59
N ALA A 60 6.51 3.82 22.94
CA ALA A 60 6.24 2.75 23.90
C ALA A 60 4.76 2.41 24.16
N ASN A 61 4.33 1.28 23.62
CA ASN A 61 3.66 0.27 24.42
C ASN A 61 3.70 -1.09 23.70
N ASP A 62 4.72 -1.87 24.05
CA ASP A 62 4.59 -3.33 24.13
C ASP A 62 3.33 -3.65 24.95
N ASN A 63 2.35 -4.30 24.32
CA ASN A 63 1.51 -5.37 24.89
C ASN A 63 0.22 -5.54 24.08
N GLY A 64 0.30 -6.40 23.07
CA GLY A 64 -0.85 -7.02 22.44
C GLY A 64 -0.38 -7.80 21.23
N PRO A 65 -0.91 -9.00 20.95
CA PRO A 65 -0.71 -9.60 19.64
C PRO A 65 -1.37 -8.62 18.67
N THR A 66 -0.58 -7.80 17.99
CA THR A 66 -0.98 -7.29 16.70
C THR A 66 -1.05 -8.53 15.83
N SER A 67 -2.17 -9.24 15.91
CA SER A 67 -2.56 -10.20 14.89
C SER A 67 -2.23 -9.49 13.59
N ASP A 68 -1.27 -10.02 12.83
CA ASP A 68 -0.88 -9.50 11.55
C ASP A 68 -2.16 -9.51 10.70
N LEU A 69 -2.92 -8.42 10.77
CA LEU A 69 -4.17 -8.26 10.06
C LEU A 69 -3.74 -8.34 8.61
N THR A 70 -4.21 -9.39 7.94
CA THR A 70 -3.86 -9.61 6.54
C THR A 70 -4.23 -8.35 5.77
N GLY A 71 -3.50 -8.01 4.69
CA GLY A 71 -3.71 -6.75 3.98
C GLY A 71 -5.17 -6.48 3.60
N THR A 72 -5.95 -7.55 3.42
CA THR A 72 -7.41 -7.52 3.22
C THR A 72 -8.18 -7.02 4.44
N ASP A 73 -7.88 -7.53 5.64
CA ASP A 73 -8.55 -7.12 6.88
C ASP A 73 -8.31 -5.63 7.17
N LYS A 74 -7.09 -5.17 6.88
CA LYS A 74 -6.74 -3.75 7.00
C LYS A 74 -7.54 -2.89 6.02
N ALA A 75 -7.66 -3.32 4.77
CA ALA A 75 -8.47 -2.62 3.78
C ALA A 75 -9.97 -2.60 4.17
N MET A 76 -10.50 -3.68 4.71
CA MET A 76 -11.88 -3.71 5.22
C MET A 76 -12.07 -2.74 6.39
N LEU A 77 -11.11 -2.69 7.30
CA LEU A 77 -11.16 -1.78 8.45
C LEU A 77 -11.05 -0.30 8.02
N ASP A 78 -10.25 0.01 7.01
CA ASP A 78 -10.13 1.34 6.44
C ASP A 78 -11.44 1.79 5.77
N VAL A 79 -12.10 0.90 5.02
CA VAL A 79 -13.45 1.16 4.47
C VAL A 79 -14.46 1.37 5.59
N PHE A 80 -14.40 0.57 6.65
CA PHE A 80 -15.29 0.72 7.80
C PHE A 80 -15.12 2.09 8.48
N ARG A 81 -13.87 2.50 8.71
CA ARG A 81 -13.53 3.80 9.32
C ARG A 81 -13.88 5.00 8.47
N ALA A 82 -13.90 4.85 7.14
CA ALA A 82 -14.30 5.90 6.21
C ALA A 82 -15.82 6.15 6.19
N MET A 83 -16.64 5.29 6.80
CA MET A 83 -18.09 5.48 6.86
C MET A 83 -18.52 6.43 8.00
N PRO A 84 -19.63 7.18 7.83
CA PRO A 84 -20.26 7.90 8.92
C PRO A 84 -20.65 6.98 10.08
N PRO A 85 -20.60 7.46 11.34
CA PRO A 85 -20.81 6.65 12.53
C PRO A 85 -22.20 5.99 12.56
N GLU A 86 -23.22 6.60 11.97
CA GLU A 86 -24.57 6.03 11.86
C GLU A 86 -24.57 4.73 11.05
N LYS A 87 -23.79 4.69 9.95
CA LYS A 87 -23.67 3.51 9.10
C LYS A 87 -22.83 2.42 9.77
N GLN A 88 -21.79 2.81 10.51
CA GLN A 88 -20.98 1.88 11.29
C GLN A 88 -21.83 1.17 12.36
N LEU A 89 -22.61 1.94 13.13
CA LEU A 89 -23.49 1.39 14.17
C LEU A 89 -24.58 0.51 13.58
N ALA A 90 -25.17 0.90 12.45
CA ALA A 90 -26.15 0.08 11.75
C ALA A 90 -25.54 -1.28 11.33
N LEU A 91 -24.34 -1.28 10.74
CA LEU A 91 -23.66 -2.53 10.36
C LEU A 91 -23.32 -3.40 11.57
N LEU A 92 -22.83 -2.82 12.66
CA LEU A 92 -22.55 -3.56 13.89
C LEU A 92 -23.82 -4.17 14.49
N SER A 93 -24.97 -3.50 14.34
CA SER A 93 -26.26 -4.01 14.83
C SER A 93 -26.76 -5.26 14.08
N LEU A 94 -26.25 -5.51 12.86
CA LEU A 94 -26.60 -6.71 12.09
C LEU A 94 -25.89 -7.97 12.61
N PHE A 95 -24.74 -7.84 13.27
CA PHE A 95 -23.94 -8.98 13.72
C PHE A 95 -24.30 -9.47 15.13
N ARG A 96 -25.57 -9.33 15.52
CA ARG A 96 -26.07 -9.77 16.84
C ARG A 96 -26.33 -11.26 16.88
#